data_AF-A0A1M6H3T4-F1
#
_entry.id   AF-A0A1M6H3T4-F1
#
_cell.length_a   1.000
_cell.length_b   1.000
_cell.length_c   1.000
_cell.angle_alpha   90.00
_cell.angle_beta   90.00
_cell.angle_gamma   90.00
#
_symmetry.space_group_name_H-M   'P 1'
#
loop_
_entity.id
_entity.type
_entity.pdbx_description
1 polymer ?
#
loop_
_entity_poly.entity_id
_entity_poly.type
_entity_poly.pdbx_seq_one_letter_code
_entity_poly.pdbx_strand_id
1 'polypeptide(L)'
;MNLNLISYLIYLLITIIIIIKVGSICYTNGKTFVIHLIPNDKEFCLRINNILLTGYYLLNMGYAIITLSKWNEITTYIDLIETVSYQTAKIILTLAILHYFNVFWISKFIKNINNTKTI
;
A
#
# COMPACT_ATOMS: atom_id res chain seq x y z
N MET A 1 9.14 32.70 5.85
CA MET A 1 9.27 31.51 4.98
C MET A 1 8.17 30.53 5.39
N ASN A 2 7.32 30.08 4.47
CA ASN A 2 6.17 29.24 4.83
C ASN A 2 6.63 27.79 5.09
N LEU A 3 6.97 27.48 6.35
CA LEU A 3 7.43 26.16 6.79
C LEU A 3 6.44 25.04 6.40
N ASN A 4 5.14 25.35 6.36
CA ASN A 4 4.10 24.43 5.89
C ASN A 4 4.31 23.99 4.43
N LEU A 5 4.61 24.92 3.51
CA LEU A 5 4.80 24.60 2.09
C LEU A 5 6.01 23.67 1.87
N ILE A 6 7.11 23.95 2.58
CA ILE A 6 8.32 23.13 2.54
C ILE A 6 8.01 21.73 3.11
N SER A 7 7.25 21.66 4.19
CA SER A 7 6.84 20.39 4.82
C SER A 7 5.99 19.54 3.88
N TYR A 8 5.03 20.16 3.17
CA TYR A 8 4.19 19.47 2.19
C TYR A 8 5.00 18.87 1.04
N LEU A 9 5.96 19.65 0.50
CA LEU A 9 6.85 19.21 -0.57
C LEU A 9 7.72 18.03 -0.13
N ILE A 10 8.35 18.13 1.04
CA ILE A 10 9.21 17.06 1.58
C ILE A 10 8.38 15.79 1.85
N TYR A 11 7.21 15.94 2.48
CA TYR A 11 6.33 14.81 2.77
C TYR A 11 5.84 14.13 1.50
N LEU A 12 5.39 14.88 0.49
CA LEU A 12 4.95 14.30 -0.78
C LEU A 12 6.08 13.56 -1.47
N LEU A 13 7.28 14.14 -1.51
CA LEU A 13 8.44 13.53 -2.17
C LEU A 13 8.81 12.20 -1.50
N ILE A 14 8.92 12.19 -0.17
CA ILE A 14 9.19 10.96 0.61
C ILE A 14 8.08 9.93 0.39
N THR A 15 6.81 10.36 0.49
CA THR A 15 5.64 9.50 0.37
C THR A 15 5.56 8.86 -1.02
N ILE A 16 5.79 9.62 -2.09
CA ILE A 16 5.81 9.11 -3.47
C ILE A 16 6.90 8.06 -3.66
N ILE A 17 8.12 8.32 -3.16
CA ILE A 17 9.23 7.35 -3.24
C ILE A 17 8.85 6.04 -2.55
N ILE A 18 8.30 6.12 -1.34
CA ILE A 18 7.88 4.94 -0.57
C ILE A 18 6.78 4.18 -1.31
N ILE A 19 5.73 4.88 -1.77
CA ILE A 19 4.59 4.28 -2.46
C ILE A 19 5.06 3.48 -3.68
N ILE A 20 5.91 4.07 -4.53
CA ILE A 20 6.41 3.43 -5.75
C ILE A 20 7.30 2.23 -5.39
N LYS A 21 8.25 2.41 -4.46
CA LYS A 21 9.22 1.36 -4.10
C LYS A 21 8.53 0.15 -3.48
N VAL A 22 7.67 0.38 -2.49
CA VAL A 22 6.93 -0.67 -1.78
C VAL A 22 5.91 -1.32 -2.71
N GLY A 23 5.21 -0.54 -3.54
CA GLY A 23 4.28 -1.07 -4.54
C GLY A 23 4.96 -2.02 -5.52
N SER A 24 6.16 -1.68 -6.01
CA SER A 24 6.96 -2.55 -6.88
C SER A 24 7.40 -3.85 -6.20
N ILE A 25 7.81 -3.77 -4.93
CA ILE A 25 8.17 -4.94 -4.11
C ILE A 25 6.95 -5.86 -3.91
N CYS A 26 5.81 -5.28 -3.51
CA CYS A 26 4.55 -6.00 -3.34
C CYS A 26 4.09 -6.66 -4.64
N TYR A 27 4.18 -5.96 -5.77
CA TYR A 27 3.82 -6.53 -7.07
C TYR A 27 4.70 -7.71 -7.45
N THR A 28 6.01 -7.59 -7.28
CA THR A 28 6.97 -8.65 -7.65
C THR A 28 6.79 -9.89 -6.78
N ASN A 29 6.68 -9.72 -5.47
CA ASN A 29 6.50 -10.83 -4.53
C ASN A 29 5.09 -11.42 -4.61
N GLY A 30 4.06 -10.57 -4.78
CA GLY A 30 2.67 -10.97 -4.92
C GLY A 30 2.42 -11.79 -6.19
N LYS A 31 3.07 -11.45 -7.31
CA LYS A 31 3.01 -12.24 -8.54
C LYS A 31 3.44 -13.68 -8.30
N THR A 32 4.60 -13.89 -7.65
CA THR A 32 5.12 -15.23 -7.36
C THR A 32 4.19 -16.00 -6.42
N PHE A 33 3.64 -15.32 -5.41
CA PHE A 33 2.68 -15.91 -4.47
C PHE A 33 1.41 -16.41 -5.18
N VAL A 34 0.73 -15.53 -5.95
CA VAL A 34 -0.54 -15.89 -6.59
C VAL A 34 -0.35 -16.99 -7.65
N ILE A 35 0.76 -16.96 -8.42
CA ILE A 35 1.10 -18.02 -9.38
C ILE A 35 1.29 -19.37 -8.70
N HIS A 36 1.91 -19.40 -7.51
CA HIS A 36 2.09 -20.65 -6.76
C HIS A 36 0.75 -21.22 -6.30
N LEU A 37 -0.24 -20.38 -5.99
CA LEU A 37 -1.57 -20.83 -5.58
C LEU A 37 -2.47 -21.27 -6.76
N ILE A 38 -2.34 -20.67 -7.94
CA ILE A 38 -3.11 -21.01 -9.15
C ILE A 38 -2.16 -21.23 -10.34
N PRO A 39 -1.41 -22.35 -10.37
CA PRO A 39 -0.43 -22.59 -11.43
C PRO A 39 -1.05 -22.76 -12.82
N ASN A 40 -2.34 -23.15 -12.87
CA ASN A 40 -3.06 -23.46 -14.10
C ASN A 40 -3.51 -22.22 -14.89
N ASP A 41 -3.55 -21.03 -14.28
CA ASP A 41 -4.02 -19.81 -14.94
C ASP A 41 -3.15 -18.60 -14.58
N LYS A 42 -2.01 -18.48 -15.26
CA LYS A 42 -1.04 -17.40 -15.05
C LYS A 42 -1.60 -16.03 -15.44
N GLU A 43 -2.52 -15.97 -16.41
CA GLU A 43 -3.11 -14.71 -16.84
C GLU A 43 -4.05 -14.16 -15.78
N PHE A 44 -4.89 -15.01 -15.20
CA PHE A 44 -5.73 -14.65 -14.06
C PHE A 44 -4.91 -14.20 -12.85
N CYS A 45 -3.79 -14.87 -12.55
CA CYS A 45 -2.87 -14.46 -11.49
C CYS A 45 -2.32 -13.05 -11.70
N LEU A 46 -1.90 -12.72 -12.93
CA LEU A 46 -1.42 -11.39 -13.29
C LEU A 46 -2.50 -10.32 -13.13
N ARG A 47 -3.74 -10.62 -13.55
CA ARG A 47 -4.88 -9.71 -13.39
C ARG A 47 -5.19 -9.41 -11.93
N ILE A 48 -5.21 -10.43 -11.06
CA ILE A 48 -5.39 -10.24 -9.61
C ILE A 48 -4.30 -9.33 -9.06
N ASN A 49 -3.04 -9.62 -9.37
CA ASN A 49 -1.91 -8.86 -8.84
C ASN A 49 -1.93 -7.39 -9.31
N ASN A 50 -2.38 -7.13 -10.54
CA ASN A 50 -2.61 -5.78 -11.05
C ASN A 50 -3.71 -5.05 -10.27
N ILE A 51 -4.86 -5.69 -10.01
CA ILE A 51 -5.95 -5.09 -9.23
C ILE A 51 -5.49 -4.76 -7.81
N LEU A 52 -4.73 -5.65 -7.17
CA LEU A 52 -4.16 -5.42 -5.83
C LEU A 52 -3.19 -4.23 -5.84
N LEU A 53 -2.33 -4.11 -6.86
CA LEU A 53 -1.42 -2.98 -7.02
C LEU A 53 -2.17 -1.66 -7.25
N THR A 54 -3.22 -1.66 -8.08
CA THR A 54 -4.06 -0.48 -8.31
C THR A 54 -4.75 -0.05 -7.01
N GLY A 55 -5.34 -0.98 -6.25
CA GLY A 55 -5.95 -0.70 -4.95
C GLY A 55 -4.94 -0.14 -3.95
N TYR A 56 -3.72 -0.70 -3.93
CA TYR A 56 -2.61 -0.18 -3.14
C TYR A 56 -2.29 1.29 -3.49
N TYR A 57 -2.17 1.64 -4.77
CA TYR A 57 -1.89 3.02 -5.17
C TYR A 57 -3.03 3.98 -4.82
N LEU A 58 -4.29 3.59 -5.06
CA LEU A 58 -5.46 4.40 -4.72
C LEU A 58 -5.55 4.69 -3.22
N LEU A 59 -5.36 3.67 -2.38
CA LEU A 59 -5.42 3.83 -0.93
C LEU A 59 -4.31 4.76 -0.41
N ASN A 60 -3.08 4.58 -0.90
CA ASN A 60 -1.95 5.41 -0.51
C ASN A 60 -2.10 6.88 -0.97
N MET A 61 -2.54 7.10 -2.21
CA MET A 61 -2.81 8.45 -2.71
C MET A 61 -3.93 9.13 -1.93
N GLY A 62 -5.03 8.42 -1.69
CA GLY A 62 -6.15 8.94 -0.89
C GLY A 62 -5.73 9.29 0.53
N TYR A 63 -4.94 8.43 1.18
CA TYR A 63 -4.40 8.72 2.51
C TYR A 63 -3.50 9.95 2.53
N ALA A 64 -2.58 10.07 1.56
CA ALA A 64 -1.67 11.22 1.48
C ALA A 64 -2.46 12.54 1.33
N ILE A 65 -3.48 12.57 0.49
CA ILE A 65 -4.35 13.74 0.29
C ILE A 65 -5.12 14.08 1.58
N ILE A 66 -5.73 13.09 2.24
CA ILE A 66 -6.45 13.30 3.51
C ILE A 66 -5.50 13.83 4.59
N THR A 67 -4.27 13.33 4.62
CA THR A 67 -3.24 13.78 5.57
C THR A 67 -2.87 15.23 5.34
N LEU A 68 -2.62 15.61 4.08
CA LEU A 68 -2.36 16.99 3.69
C LEU A 68 -3.53 17.92 4.04
N SER A 69 -4.77 17.46 3.86
CA SER A 69 -5.96 18.24 4.18
C SER A 69 -6.19 18.44 5.69
N LYS A 70 -5.64 17.59 6.55
CA LYS A 70 -5.81 17.65 8.01
C LYS A 70 -4.58 18.20 8.72
N TRP A 71 -3.68 18.82 7.98
CA TRP A 71 -2.40 19.26 8.51
C TRP A 71 -2.56 20.58 9.30
N ASN A 72 -2.19 20.56 10.58
CA ASN A 72 -2.13 21.75 11.44
C ASN A 72 -0.93 22.64 11.08
N GLU A 73 -0.93 23.91 11.49
CA GLU A 73 0.23 24.77 11.25
C GLU A 73 1.49 24.23 11.93
N ILE A 74 2.56 24.05 11.15
CA ILE A 74 3.89 23.70 11.64
C ILE A 74 4.60 24.99 12.02
N THR A 75 4.85 25.13 13.32
CA THR A 75 5.52 26.32 13.87
C THR A 75 7.02 26.09 14.09
N THR A 76 7.44 24.85 14.31
CA THR A 76 8.85 24.48 14.56
C THR A 76 9.34 23.32 13.68
N TYR A 77 10.67 23.20 13.53
CA TYR A 77 11.29 22.06 12.86
C TYR A 77 11.05 20.72 13.57
N ILE A 78 10.78 20.75 14.88
CA ILE A 78 10.48 19.55 15.67
C ILE A 78 9.08 19.04 15.31
N ASP A 79 8.08 19.93 15.25
CA ASP A 79 6.71 19.60 14.84
C ASP A 79 6.66 18.99 13.43
N LEU A 80 7.55 19.46 12.54
CA LEU A 80 7.71 18.92 11.19
C LEU A 80 8.10 17.45 11.22
N ILE A 81 9.17 17.12 11.95
CA ILE A 81 9.71 15.75 12.02
C ILE A 81 8.69 14.82 12.68
N GLU A 82 8.05 15.26 13.77
CA GLU A 82 7.04 14.49 14.49
C GLU A 82 5.84 14.18 13.60
N THR A 83 5.29 15.20 12.93
CA THR A 83 4.10 15.04 12.09
C THR A 83 4.39 14.13 10.89
N VAL A 84 5.51 14.34 10.20
CA VAL A 84 5.90 13.51 9.04
C VAL A 84 6.12 12.06 9.47
N SER A 85 6.81 11.82 10.59
CA SER A 85 7.08 10.47 11.10
C SER A 85 5.78 9.75 11.50
N TYR A 86 4.89 10.43 12.22
CA TYR A 86 3.62 9.85 12.68
C TYR A 86 2.72 9.44 11.50
N GLN A 87 2.57 10.32 10.51
CA GLN A 87 1.72 10.04 9.35
C GLN A 87 2.31 8.93 8.47
N THR A 88 3.63 8.91 8.31
CA THR A 88 4.33 7.84 7.59
C THR A 88 4.14 6.50 8.29
N ALA A 89 4.28 6.45 9.62
CA ALA A 89 4.09 5.23 10.41
C ALA A 89 2.67 4.66 10.25
N LYS A 90 1.64 5.52 10.25
CA LYS A 90 0.25 5.11 10.05
C LYS A 90 0.00 4.49 8.67
N ILE A 91 0.57 5.05 7.61
CA ILE A 91 0.50 4.46 6.26
C ILE A 91 1.13 3.07 6.28
N ILE A 92 2.37 2.97 6.75
CA ILE A 92 3.12 1.70 6.77
C ILE A 92 2.35 0.63 7.54
N LEU A 93 1.79 0.96 8.70
CA LEU A 93 1.02 0.03 9.52
C LEU A 93 -0.28 -0.40 8.85
N THR A 94 -1.00 0.53 8.22
CA THR A 94 -2.22 0.23 7.45
C THR A 94 -1.90 -0.69 6.26
N LEU A 95 -0.80 -0.43 5.56
CA LEU A 95 -0.31 -1.24 4.44
C LEU A 95 0.06 -2.65 4.89
N ALA A 96 0.76 -2.79 6.02
CA ALA A 96 1.10 -4.09 6.58
C ALA A 96 -0.17 -4.91 6.85
N ILE A 97 -1.16 -4.33 7.55
CA ILE A 97 -2.44 -4.98 7.84
C ILE A 97 -3.15 -5.38 6.55
N LEU A 98 -3.27 -4.47 5.58
CA LEU A 98 -3.91 -4.74 4.29
C LEU A 98 -3.22 -5.90 3.56
N HIS A 99 -1.88 -5.94 3.57
CA HIS A 99 -1.12 -6.97 2.89
C HIS A 99 -1.37 -8.36 3.50
N TYR A 100 -1.36 -8.48 4.83
CA TYR A 100 -1.69 -9.73 5.51
C TYR A 100 -3.13 -10.14 5.25
N PHE A 101 -4.05 -9.18 5.24
CA PHE A 101 -5.46 -9.43 4.93
C PHE A 101 -5.66 -9.95 3.50
N ASN A 102 -4.98 -9.35 2.52
CA ASN A 102 -5.00 -9.80 1.12
C ASN A 102 -4.50 -11.24 0.98
N VAL A 103 -3.35 -11.55 1.59
CA VAL A 103 -2.78 -12.92 1.57
C VAL A 103 -3.72 -13.92 2.23
N PHE A 104 -4.31 -13.57 3.38
CA PHE A 104 -5.26 -14.42 4.09
C PHE A 104 -6.50 -14.74 3.23
N TRP A 105 -7.13 -13.73 2.64
CA TRP A 105 -8.33 -13.94 1.82
C TRP A 105 -8.03 -14.71 0.54
N ILE A 106 -6.95 -14.38 -0.17
CA ILE A 106 -6.54 -15.09 -1.37
C ILE A 106 -6.31 -16.58 -1.05
N SER A 107 -5.60 -16.88 0.04
CA SER A 107 -5.35 -18.27 0.47
C SER A 107 -6.65 -19.01 0.80
N LYS A 108 -7.58 -18.34 1.50
CA LYS A 108 -8.87 -18.92 1.88
C LYS A 108 -9.79 -19.17 0.68
N PHE A 109 -9.91 -18.19 -0.23
CA PHE A 109 -10.73 -18.32 -1.44
C PHE A 109 -10.20 -19.42 -2.36
N ILE A 110 -8.87 -19.49 -2.58
CA ILE A 110 -8.28 -20.49 -3.47
C ILE A 110 -8.40 -21.91 -2.89
N LYS A 111 -8.21 -22.07 -1.57
CA LYS A 111 -8.48 -23.36 -0.91
C LYS A 111 -9.92 -23.82 -1.15
N ASN A 112 -10.89 -22.91 -1.12
CA ASN A 112 -12.29 -23.24 -1.37
C ASN A 112 -12.55 -23.64 -2.83
N ILE A 113 -11.90 -22.98 -3.80
CA ILE A 113 -11.99 -23.32 -5.24
C ILE A 113 -11.36 -24.68 -5.54
N ASN A 114 -10.26 -25.03 -4.89
CA ASN A 114 -9.64 -26.35 -5.08
C ASN A 114 -10.51 -27.47 -4.50
N ASN A 115 -11.17 -27.23 -3.36
CA ASN A 115 -12.10 -28.20 -2.75
C ASN A 115 -13.36 -28.45 -3.59
N THR A 116 -13.82 -27.48 -4.41
CA THR A 116 -14.99 -27.67 -5.28
C THR A 116 -14.66 -28.37 -6.60
N LYS A 117 -13.38 -28.47 -7.00
CA LYS A 117 -12.96 -29.26 -8.17
C LYS A 117 -12.72 -30.75 -7.87
N THR A 118 -12.76 -31.16 -6.60
CA THR A 118 -12.56 -32.55 -6.15
C THR A 118 -13.86 -33.31 -5.85
N ILE A 119 -15.02 -32.77 -6.25
CA ILE A 119 -16.33 -33.43 -6.20
C ILE A 119 -16.86 -33.51 -7.63
#